data_AF-A0A2N3GVR6-F1
#
_entry.id   AF-A0A2N3GVR6-F1
#
_cell.length_a   1.000
_cell.length_b   1.000
_cell.length_c   1.000
_cell.angle_alpha   90.00
_cell.angle_beta   90.00
_cell.angle_gamma   90.00
#
_symmetry.space_group_name_H-M   'P 1'
#
loop_
_entity.id
_entity.type
_entity.pdbx_description
1 polymer ?
#
loop_
_entity_poly.entity_id
_entity_poly.type
_entity_poly.pdbx_seq_one_letter_code
_entity_poly.pdbx_strand_id
1 'polypeptide(L)'
;MHHVQRRRCCQQRRAEDKTPAFVVHGGSQDRMSLAIVHMQVREGIHAPVQRLKTEAGMSRTYRTVATLTALLLVGVILPGCSSQGTASPPESTGAVPGSGGVLDGASLVETKCTTCHTRERIDAASKDLTGWQTTINRMITSHGAQITTEEQSAIAIYLAGK
;
A
#
# COMPACT_ATOMS: atom_id res chain seq x y z
N MET A 1 4.85 46.09 24.51
CA MET A 1 3.92 46.39 23.40
C MET A 1 3.56 45.17 22.51
N HIS A 2 4.14 43.96 22.72
CA HIS A 2 3.86 42.76 21.90
C HIS A 2 2.63 41.91 22.29
N HIS A 3 1.97 42.19 23.42
CA HIS A 3 0.80 41.41 23.88
C HIS A 3 -0.52 41.81 23.20
N VAL A 4 -0.61 43.02 22.63
CA VAL A 4 -1.84 43.52 21.99
C VAL A 4 -2.05 42.89 20.61
N GLN A 5 -0.98 42.56 19.88
CA GLN A 5 -1.08 41.90 18.56
C GLN A 5 -1.59 40.46 18.64
N ARG A 6 -1.25 39.69 19.69
CA ARG A 6 -1.68 38.28 19.81
C ARG A 6 -3.21 38.14 20.00
N ARG A 7 -3.87 39.11 20.64
CA ARG A 7 -5.33 39.08 20.83
C ARG A 7 -6.12 39.35 19.55
N ARG A 8 -5.60 40.18 18.64
CA ARG A 8 -6.27 40.46 17.34
C ARG A 8 -6.27 39.25 16.40
N CYS A 9 -5.19 38.45 16.41
CA CYS A 9 -5.10 37.24 15.57
C CYS A 9 -6.10 36.14 15.96
N CYS A 10 -6.45 36.02 17.25
CA CYS A 10 -7.48 35.05 17.68
C CYS A 10 -8.92 35.51 17.39
N GLN A 11 -9.19 36.83 17.38
CA GLN A 11 -10.52 37.34 17.00
C GLN A 11 -10.78 37.21 15.50
N GLN A 12 -9.76 37.40 14.65
CA GLN A 12 -9.92 37.28 13.20
C GLN A 12 -10.30 35.86 12.76
N ARG A 13 -9.65 34.83 13.33
CA ARG A 13 -9.93 33.42 12.96
C ARG A 13 -11.27 32.88 13.44
N ARG A 14 -11.96 33.58 14.35
CA ARG A 14 -13.28 33.14 14.85
C ARG A 14 -14.44 33.68 13.99
N ALA A 15 -14.17 34.58 13.05
CA ALA A 15 -15.18 35.20 12.21
C ALA A 15 -15.37 34.51 10.83
N GLU A 16 -14.53 33.54 10.48
CA GLU A 16 -14.56 32.87 9.17
C GLU A 16 -15.35 31.54 9.16
N ASP A 17 -15.76 31.02 10.34
CA ASP A 17 -16.64 29.85 10.47
C ASP A 17 -18.12 30.28 10.49
N LYS A 18 -18.55 30.93 9.41
CA LYS A 18 -19.97 31.15 9.14
C LYS A 18 -20.26 30.73 7.71
N THR A 19 -20.10 29.44 7.44
CA THR A 19 -20.67 28.77 6.27
C THR A 19 -22.20 28.73 6.42
N PRO A 20 -22.99 29.41 5.56
CA PRO A 20 -24.40 29.07 5.42
C PRO A 20 -24.53 27.78 4.60
N ALA A 21 -25.34 26.86 5.11
CA ALA A 21 -25.88 25.75 4.35
C ALA A 21 -26.62 26.30 3.11
N PHE A 22 -26.15 25.96 1.91
CA PHE A 22 -26.83 26.28 0.66
C PHE A 22 -27.23 25.01 -0.08
N VAL A 23 -28.50 24.67 0.12
CA VAL A 23 -29.52 24.31 -0.89
C VAL A 23 -29.03 23.59 -2.15
N VAL A 24 -29.51 22.35 -2.29
CA VAL A 24 -29.62 21.59 -3.54
C VAL A 24 -30.53 22.35 -4.52
N HIS A 25 -30.00 22.71 -5.69
CA HIS A 25 -30.81 22.97 -6.89
C HIS A 25 -30.29 22.09 -8.02
N GLY A 26 -31.14 21.17 -8.48
CA GLY A 26 -30.90 20.37 -9.66
C GLY A 26 -31.23 21.13 -10.96
N GLY A 27 -30.64 20.64 -12.05
CA GLY A 27 -31.21 20.69 -13.39
C GLY A 27 -31.01 21.98 -14.19
N SER A 28 -30.01 21.98 -15.08
CA SER A 28 -30.22 22.44 -16.46
C SER A 28 -29.06 21.97 -17.34
N GLN A 29 -29.34 20.93 -18.12
CA GLN A 29 -28.59 20.61 -19.32
C GLN A 29 -28.95 21.69 -20.35
N ASP A 30 -27.95 22.37 -20.92
CA ASP A 30 -27.84 22.61 -22.36
C ASP A 30 -26.66 23.56 -22.70
N ARG A 31 -25.78 23.07 -23.57
CA ARG A 31 -25.12 23.81 -24.67
C ARG A 31 -24.24 25.01 -24.33
N MET A 32 -22.93 24.83 -24.53
CA MET A 32 -22.28 25.48 -25.68
C MET A 32 -20.96 24.78 -26.02
N SER A 33 -21.00 24.07 -27.15
CA SER A 33 -19.84 23.59 -27.88
C SER A 33 -19.19 24.77 -28.63
N LEU A 34 -17.90 24.64 -28.96
CA LEU A 34 -17.17 25.37 -30.01
C LEU A 34 -16.44 26.70 -29.67
N ALA A 35 -15.19 26.55 -29.21
CA ALA A 35 -14.01 27.35 -29.61
C ALA A 35 -12.78 26.52 -29.16
N ILE A 36 -12.06 25.72 -29.97
CA ILE A 36 -11.30 26.01 -31.19
C ILE A 36 -10.57 27.35 -31.11
N VAL A 37 -9.41 27.38 -30.44
CA VAL A 37 -8.09 27.90 -30.90
C VAL A 37 -7.05 27.36 -29.88
N HIS A 38 -6.32 26.28 -30.16
CA HIS A 38 -4.92 26.29 -30.59
C HIS A 38 -3.90 26.79 -29.54
N MET A 39 -2.81 26.01 -29.36
CA MET A 39 -1.56 26.21 -28.59
C MET A 39 -1.50 25.57 -27.18
N GLN A 40 -0.67 24.59 -26.83
CA GLN A 40 0.46 23.95 -27.50
C GLN A 40 0.68 22.50 -27.02
N VAL A 41 0.29 21.53 -27.87
CA VAL A 41 0.99 20.24 -27.97
C VAL A 41 2.15 20.47 -28.94
N ARG A 42 3.38 20.54 -28.43
CA ARG A 42 4.64 20.28 -29.17
C ARG A 42 5.82 20.56 -28.25
N GLU A 43 6.28 19.52 -27.55
CA GLU A 43 7.70 19.19 -27.37
C GLU A 43 7.79 17.69 -27.12
N GLY A 44 7.74 16.91 -28.18
CA GLY A 44 8.25 15.55 -28.15
C GLY A 44 9.36 15.49 -29.16
N ILE A 45 10.63 15.42 -28.73
CA ILE A 45 11.76 15.05 -29.57
C ILE A 45 12.90 14.46 -28.69
N HIS A 46 12.94 13.12 -28.63
CA HIS A 46 14.13 12.27 -28.71
C HIS A 46 15.08 12.18 -27.49
N ALA A 47 15.09 11.03 -26.80
CA ALA A 47 16.16 10.06 -27.04
C ALA A 47 15.92 8.72 -26.31
N PRO A 48 16.46 7.61 -26.85
CA PRO A 48 16.08 6.25 -26.53
C PRO A 48 17.13 5.53 -25.66
N VAL A 49 16.76 4.33 -25.21
CA VAL A 49 17.68 3.22 -24.85
C VAL A 49 18.78 3.50 -23.83
N GLN A 50 18.42 3.53 -22.55
CA GLN A 50 19.22 2.82 -21.54
C GLN A 50 18.55 1.45 -21.36
N ARG A 51 18.59 0.59 -22.38
CA ARG A 51 19.52 -0.54 -22.44
C ARG A 51 19.69 -1.16 -21.04
N LEU A 52 18.92 -2.22 -20.84
CA LEU A 52 19.22 -3.34 -19.96
C LEU A 52 20.73 -3.43 -19.68
N LYS A 53 21.16 -2.89 -18.55
CA LYS A 53 22.25 -3.49 -17.79
C LYS A 53 21.64 -4.62 -16.95
N THR A 54 21.10 -5.62 -17.65
CA THR A 54 21.39 -6.99 -17.25
C THR A 54 22.90 -7.10 -17.32
N GLU A 55 23.56 -6.81 -16.21
CA GLU A 55 24.98 -7.05 -16.04
C GLU A 55 25.16 -8.57 -16.18
N ALA A 56 25.33 -8.98 -17.44
CA ALA A 56 25.99 -10.20 -17.85
C ALA A 56 27.44 -10.10 -17.38
N GLY A 57 27.62 -10.20 -16.07
CA GLY A 57 28.87 -10.32 -15.35
C GLY A 57 28.84 -11.49 -14.38
N MET A 58 27.79 -12.33 -14.44
CA MET A 58 27.78 -13.60 -13.74
C MET A 58 28.63 -14.58 -14.55
N SER A 59 29.93 -14.59 -14.23
CA SER A 59 30.94 -15.41 -14.87
C SER A 59 30.41 -16.83 -15.10
N ARG A 60 30.77 -17.43 -16.24
CA ARG A 60 30.33 -18.78 -16.58
C ARG A 60 30.68 -19.78 -15.46
N THR A 61 31.76 -19.49 -14.72
CA THR A 61 32.16 -20.17 -13.49
C THR A 61 31.18 -19.98 -12.34
N TYR A 62 30.63 -18.78 -12.11
CA TYR A 62 29.61 -18.56 -11.07
C TYR A 62 28.33 -19.33 -11.38
N ARG A 63 27.88 -19.36 -12.64
CA ARG A 63 26.68 -20.12 -13.03
C ARG A 63 26.86 -21.62 -12.77
N THR A 64 28.01 -22.20 -13.15
CA THR A 64 28.30 -23.63 -12.92
C THR A 64 28.49 -23.95 -11.45
N VAL A 65 29.14 -23.07 -10.67
CA VAL A 65 29.27 -23.23 -9.22
C VAL A 65 27.89 -23.18 -8.57
N ALA A 66 27.08 -22.16 -8.86
CA ALA A 66 25.73 -22.01 -8.29
C ALA A 66 24.83 -23.23 -8.58
N THR A 67 24.89 -23.80 -9.80
CA THR A 67 24.13 -25.02 -10.12
C THR A 67 24.62 -26.25 -9.37
N LEU A 68 25.93 -26.42 -9.20
CA LEU A 68 26.49 -27.58 -8.49
C LEU A 68 26.22 -27.49 -6.98
N THR A 69 26.33 -26.30 -6.38
CA THR A 69 26.00 -26.09 -4.96
C THR A 69 24.51 -26.33 -4.69
N ALA A 70 23.63 -25.88 -5.59
CA ALA A 70 22.18 -26.11 -5.46
C ALA A 70 21.81 -27.60 -5.56
N LEU A 71 22.41 -28.36 -6.49
CA LEU A 71 22.18 -29.79 -6.62
C LEU A 71 22.70 -30.59 -5.41
N LEU A 72 23.83 -30.17 -4.82
CA LEU A 72 24.38 -30.77 -3.60
C LEU A 72 23.50 -30.54 -2.37
N LEU A 73 22.84 -29.37 -2.25
CA LEU A 73 21.94 -29.06 -1.14
C LEU A 73 20.58 -29.77 -1.26
N VAL A 74 20.07 -29.96 -2.48
CA VAL A 74 18.77 -30.63 -2.71
C VAL A 74 18.87 -32.16 -2.56
N GLY A 75 20.04 -32.76 -2.80
CA GLY A 75 20.22 -34.22 -2.81
C GLY A 75 20.33 -34.92 -1.44
N VAL A 76 20.42 -34.18 -0.32
CA VAL A 76 20.78 -34.78 1.00
C VAL A 76 19.57 -34.99 1.93
N ILE A 77 18.35 -34.57 1.58
CA ILE A 77 17.19 -34.63 2.49
C ILE A 77 16.14 -35.65 2.02
N LEU A 78 16.51 -36.92 1.92
CA LEU A 78 15.56 -38.03 2.06
C LEU A 78 16.24 -39.17 2.84
N PRO A 79 15.97 -39.24 4.15
CA PRO A 79 15.19 -40.38 4.64
C PRO A 79 14.03 -39.92 5.53
N GLY A 80 12.87 -40.52 5.28
CA GLY A 80 11.60 -40.15 5.91
C GLY A 80 11.43 -40.57 7.37
N CYS A 81 10.34 -40.08 7.96
CA CYS A 81 9.65 -40.78 9.03
C CYS A 81 8.17 -40.37 9.03
N SER A 82 7.30 -41.39 9.04
CA SER A 82 5.85 -41.32 9.21
C SER A 82 5.47 -40.72 10.57
N SER A 83 4.45 -39.87 10.59
CA SER A 83 3.63 -39.67 11.79
C SER A 83 2.21 -39.31 11.39
N GLN A 84 1.40 -40.36 11.29
CA GLN A 84 -0.07 -40.33 11.30
C GLN A 84 -0.55 -39.68 12.60
N GLY A 85 -1.36 -38.62 12.51
CA GLY A 85 -2.01 -37.99 13.64
C GLY A 85 -3.31 -37.33 13.21
N THR A 86 -4.41 -38.07 13.34
CA THR A 86 -5.80 -37.62 13.16
C THR A 86 -6.25 -36.73 14.31
N ALA A 87 -6.77 -35.53 13.99
CA ALA A 87 -7.96 -34.92 14.60
C ALA A 87 -8.25 -33.51 14.02
N SER A 88 -9.30 -33.39 13.22
CA SER A 88 -10.18 -32.19 13.20
C SER A 88 -11.06 -32.20 14.48
N PRO A 89 -11.91 -31.19 14.85
CA PRO A 89 -12.43 -30.00 14.13
C PRO A 89 -12.50 -28.72 15.07
N PRO A 90 -13.16 -27.57 14.75
CA PRO A 90 -14.08 -27.32 13.64
C PRO A 90 -13.79 -26.10 12.77
N GLU A 91 -14.49 -26.15 11.62
CA GLU A 91 -14.94 -25.03 10.83
C GLU A 91 -15.15 -23.74 11.64
N SER A 92 -14.50 -22.68 11.17
CA SER A 92 -15.07 -21.34 11.22
C SER A 92 -15.42 -20.95 9.79
N THR A 93 -16.56 -21.44 9.31
CA THR A 93 -17.24 -20.89 8.14
C THR A 93 -17.83 -19.54 8.54
N GLY A 94 -17.22 -18.45 8.04
CA GLY A 94 -17.82 -17.13 8.08
C GLY A 94 -16.85 -15.95 7.94
N ALA A 95 -16.38 -15.66 6.71
CA ALA A 95 -16.20 -14.30 6.18
C ALA A 95 -15.49 -14.30 4.81
N VAL A 96 -16.27 -13.90 3.80
CA VAL A 96 -15.95 -13.27 2.49
C VAL A 96 -14.75 -13.77 1.65
N PRO A 97 -14.99 -14.21 0.39
CA PRO A 97 -13.91 -14.43 -0.58
C PRO A 97 -13.44 -13.08 -1.15
N GLY A 98 -12.43 -12.49 -0.51
CA GLY A 98 -11.58 -11.45 -1.10
C GLY A 98 -10.33 -12.09 -1.69
N SER A 99 -10.43 -12.58 -2.93
CA SER A 99 -9.36 -13.27 -3.65
C SER A 99 -8.13 -12.38 -3.85
N GLY A 100 -6.97 -12.82 -3.35
CA GLY A 100 -5.68 -12.17 -3.54
C GLY A 100 -4.51 -12.97 -2.97
N GLY A 101 -4.49 -14.30 -3.18
CA GLY A 101 -3.50 -15.19 -2.55
C GLY A 101 -3.72 -15.30 -1.04
N VAL A 102 -3.40 -16.44 -0.43
CA VAL A 102 -3.63 -16.65 1.01
C VAL A 102 -2.54 -15.91 1.81
N LEU A 103 -2.50 -14.59 1.70
CA LEU A 103 -1.70 -13.74 2.55
C LEU A 103 -2.51 -13.43 3.80
N ASP A 104 -2.01 -13.87 4.96
CA ASP A 104 -2.63 -13.58 6.24
C ASP A 104 -2.31 -12.13 6.66
N GLY A 105 -3.28 -11.23 6.44
CA GLY A 105 -3.17 -9.83 6.81
C GLY A 105 -2.92 -9.60 8.30
N ALA A 106 -3.41 -10.49 9.18
CA ALA A 106 -3.19 -10.37 10.63
C ALA A 106 -1.71 -10.60 10.98
N SER A 107 -1.13 -11.69 10.45
CA SER A 107 0.30 -12.00 10.60
C SER A 107 1.20 -10.92 9.99
N LEU A 108 0.81 -10.34 8.85
CA LEU A 108 1.57 -9.24 8.24
C LEU A 108 1.57 -7.98 9.11
N VAL A 109 0.46 -7.64 9.77
CA VAL A 109 0.43 -6.53 10.73
C VAL A 109 1.37 -6.81 11.90
N GLU A 110 1.33 -8.03 12.43
CA GLU A 110 2.16 -8.43 13.58
C GLU A 110 3.65 -8.49 13.28
N THR A 111 4.05 -8.70 12.03
CA THR A 111 5.46 -8.83 11.65
C THR A 111 6.03 -7.55 11.04
N LYS A 112 5.25 -6.81 10.25
CA LYS A 112 5.72 -5.63 9.52
C LYS A 112 5.40 -4.33 10.26
N CYS A 113 4.19 -4.20 10.81
CA CYS A 113 3.72 -2.93 11.37
C CYS A 113 4.19 -2.72 12.81
N THR A 114 4.28 -3.79 13.60
CA THR A 114 4.71 -3.71 15.01
C THR A 114 6.20 -3.41 15.20
N THR A 115 7.00 -3.59 14.14
CA THR A 115 8.42 -3.22 14.13
C THR A 115 8.65 -1.75 14.49
N CYS A 116 7.70 -0.86 14.13
CA CYS A 116 7.81 0.59 14.37
C CYS A 116 6.62 1.20 15.12
N HIS A 117 5.52 0.46 15.30
CA HIS A 117 4.30 0.93 15.94
C HIS A 117 3.85 -0.07 17.01
N THR A 118 3.15 0.40 18.04
CA THR A 118 2.53 -0.54 18.98
C THR A 118 1.23 -1.07 18.39
N ARG A 119 0.82 -2.27 18.83
CA ARG A 119 -0.41 -2.90 18.38
C ARG A 119 -1.63 -2.03 18.70
N GLU A 120 -1.65 -1.43 19.88
CA GLU A 120 -2.74 -0.57 20.36
C GLU A 120 -2.93 0.65 19.46
N ARG A 121 -1.83 1.24 18.96
CA ARG A 121 -1.89 2.39 18.05
C ARG A 121 -2.51 2.01 16.70
N ILE A 122 -2.18 0.83 16.20
CA ILE A 122 -2.73 0.33 14.93
C ILE A 122 -4.22 0.03 15.10
N ASP A 123 -4.59 -0.62 16.21
CA ASP A 123 -5.96 -1.03 16.46
C ASP A 123 -6.89 0.15 16.79
N ALA A 124 -6.37 1.21 17.42
CA ALA A 124 -7.12 2.44 17.70
C ALA A 124 -7.51 3.24 16.44
N ALA A 125 -6.91 2.94 15.29
CA ALA A 125 -7.30 3.57 14.02
C ALA A 125 -8.42 2.77 13.34
N SER A 126 -9.40 3.52 12.82
CA SER A 126 -10.48 3.02 11.98
C SER A 126 -10.48 3.78 10.66
N LYS A 127 -10.39 3.04 9.55
CA LYS A 127 -10.38 3.57 8.18
C LYS A 127 -11.05 2.55 7.28
N ASP A 128 -11.56 3.02 6.14
CA ASP A 128 -11.95 2.15 5.05
C ASP A 128 -10.72 1.58 4.33
N LEU A 129 -10.96 0.69 3.35
CA LEU A 129 -9.90 0.03 2.58
C LEU A 129 -8.95 1.04 1.92
N THR A 130 -9.50 2.06 1.25
CA THR A 130 -8.72 3.10 0.57
C THR A 130 -7.88 3.93 1.56
N GLY A 131 -8.46 4.27 2.72
CA GLY A 131 -7.76 4.99 3.77
C GLY A 131 -6.60 4.18 4.37
N TRP A 132 -6.77 2.86 4.50
CA TRP A 132 -5.69 1.97 4.93
C TRP A 132 -4.60 1.82 3.88
N GLN A 133 -4.94 1.59 2.62
CA GLN A 133 -3.97 1.54 1.52
C GLN A 133 -3.13 2.82 1.45
N THR A 134 -3.77 3.99 1.57
CA THR A 134 -3.07 5.28 1.63
C THR A 134 -2.13 5.38 2.82
N THR A 135 -2.58 4.93 4.00
CA THR A 135 -1.77 4.96 5.23
C THR A 135 -0.54 4.05 5.12
N ILE A 136 -0.73 2.83 4.60
CA ILE A 136 0.35 1.86 4.40
C ILE A 136 1.32 2.35 3.32
N ASN A 137 0.82 2.93 2.23
CA ASN A 137 1.66 3.54 1.20
C ASN A 137 2.56 4.64 1.79
N ARG A 138 2.02 5.47 2.68
CA ARG A 138 2.84 6.46 3.40
C ARG A 138 3.93 5.78 4.25
N MET A 139 3.66 4.63 4.86
CA MET A 139 4.70 3.88 5.59
C MET A 139 5.79 3.35 4.66
N ILE A 140 5.43 2.89 3.47
CA ILE A 140 6.38 2.45 2.45
C ILE A 140 7.24 3.63 1.97
N THR A 141 6.60 4.72 1.55
CA THR A 141 7.27 5.84 0.87
C THR A 141 7.99 6.80 1.81
N SER A 142 7.43 7.09 2.99
CA SER A 142 7.98 8.08 3.92
C SER A 142 8.84 7.46 5.02
N HIS A 143 8.62 6.18 5.34
CA HIS A 143 9.30 5.49 6.44
C HIS A 143 10.09 4.25 5.99
N GLY A 144 10.06 3.90 4.70
CA GLY A 144 10.85 2.80 4.14
C GLY A 144 10.34 1.42 4.55
N ALA A 145 9.06 1.26 4.87
CA ALA A 145 8.49 -0.04 5.17
C ALA A 145 8.60 -0.98 3.96
N GLN A 146 9.17 -2.16 4.17
CA GLN A 146 9.33 -3.19 3.13
C GLN A 146 8.06 -4.03 3.04
N ILE A 147 7.08 -3.51 2.30
CA ILE A 147 5.76 -4.12 2.09
C ILE A 147 5.49 -4.17 0.58
N THR A 148 5.19 -5.34 0.02
CA THR A 148 4.82 -5.48 -1.40
C THR A 148 3.39 -4.99 -1.67
N THR A 149 3.02 -4.84 -2.94
CA THR A 149 1.65 -4.43 -3.32
C THR A 149 0.60 -5.44 -2.86
N GLU A 150 0.93 -6.73 -2.91
CA GLU A 150 0.07 -7.84 -2.48
C GLU A 150 -0.06 -7.85 -0.95
N GLU A 151 1.06 -7.72 -0.22
CA GLU A 151 1.05 -7.59 1.24
C GLU A 151 0.27 -6.35 1.69
N GLN A 152 0.44 -5.21 1.01
CA GLN A 152 -0.31 -3.99 1.29
C GLN A 152 -1.81 -4.22 1.15
N SER A 153 -2.23 -4.92 0.09
CA SER A 153 -3.64 -5.21 -0.15
C SER A 153 -4.20 -6.12 0.93
N ALA A 154 -3.48 -7.19 1.29
CA ALA A 154 -3.88 -8.10 2.36
C ALA A 154 -3.98 -7.42 3.74
N ILE A 155 -3.01 -6.58 4.09
CA ILE A 155 -3.02 -5.79 5.32
C ILE A 155 -4.21 -4.82 5.33
N ALA A 156 -4.44 -4.10 4.22
CA ALA A 156 -5.51 -3.12 4.14
C ALA A 156 -6.90 -3.77 4.24
N ILE A 157 -7.10 -4.93 3.62
CA ILE A 157 -8.35 -5.71 3.72
C ILE A 157 -8.58 -6.15 5.17
N TYR A 158 -7.56 -6.69 5.84
CA TYR A 158 -7.66 -7.09 7.24
C TYR A 158 -7.98 -5.91 8.16
N LEU A 159 -7.27 -4.79 8.04
CA LEU A 159 -7.47 -3.62 8.91
C LEU A 159 -8.78 -2.88 8.65
N ALA A 160 -9.36 -2.99 7.45
CA ALA A 160 -10.67 -2.43 7.14
C ALA A 160 -11.83 -3.29 7.68
N GLY A 161 -11.59 -4.59 7.88
CA GLY A 161 -12.59 -5.56 8.33
C GLY A 161 -12.54 -5.93 9.83
N LYS A 162 -11.60 -5.36 10.59
CA LYS A 162 -11.44 -5.61 12.03
C LYS A 162 -12.40 -4.79 12.90
#